data_AF-A0A962SPQ3-F1
#
_entry.id   AF-A0A962SPQ3-F1
#
_cell.length_a   1.000
_cell.length_b   1.000
_cell.length_c   1.000
_cell.angle_alpha   90.00
_cell.angle_beta   90.00
_cell.angle_gamma   90.00
#
_symmetry.space_group_name_H-M   'P 1'
#
loop_
_entity.id
_entity.type
_entity.pdbx_description
1 polymer ?
#
loop_
_entity_poly.entity_id
_entity_poly.type
_entity_poly.pdbx_seq_one_letter_code
_entity_poly.pdbx_strand_id
1 'polypeptide(L)'
;EDNVDIVTDAPQSGIWRMDSDGNVKYNRFDYHRRAVSNEQEAFFLRITGADDYRYEGADLGILILRGRSMTNEFVLNQRARNWIKGITSYYQAKPIPTATPVPEAGAFKIL
;
A
#
# COMPACT_ATOMS: atom_id res chain seq x y z
N GLU A 1 20.29 -1.17 3.09
CA GLU A 1 19.78 0.15 3.46
C GLU A 1 18.27 0.01 3.57
N ASP A 2 17.73 0.17 4.77
CA ASP A 2 16.29 0.15 4.97
C ASP A 2 15.73 1.41 4.31
N ASN A 3 15.05 1.25 3.16
CA ASN A 3 14.39 2.35 2.46
C ASN A 3 13.17 2.77 3.29
N VAL A 4 13.39 3.73 4.18
CA VAL A 4 12.31 4.40 4.92
C VAL A 4 11.88 5.62 4.11
N ASP A 5 10.60 5.68 3.75
CA ASP A 5 9.98 6.82 3.08
C ASP A 5 8.71 7.29 3.80
N ILE A 6 8.23 8.48 3.45
CA ILE A 6 6.99 9.06 3.99
C ILE A 6 5.94 8.97 2.91
N VAL A 7 4.81 8.35 3.22
CA VAL A 7 3.68 8.22 2.31
C VAL A 7 3.06 9.61 2.04
N THR A 8 2.90 9.96 0.76
CA THR A 8 2.24 11.21 0.34
C THR A 8 0.78 10.96 -0.01
N ASP A 9 0.48 9.80 -0.60
CA ASP A 9 -0.87 9.41 -0.99
C ASP A 9 -1.10 7.95 -0.61
N ALA A 10 -2.31 7.66 -0.13
CA ALA A 10 -2.73 6.32 0.25
C ALA A 10 -4.17 6.04 -0.18
N PRO A 11 -4.48 4.83 -0.68
CA PRO A 11 -5.84 4.42 -1.02
C PRO A 11 -6.76 4.50 0.20
N GLN A 12 -7.97 4.99 -0.02
CA GLN A 12 -9.00 5.03 1.02
C GLN A 12 -9.53 3.65 1.39
N SER A 13 -9.93 3.48 2.65
CA SER A 13 -10.67 2.31 3.12
C SER A 13 -12.04 2.25 2.46
N GLY A 14 -12.53 1.03 2.19
CA GLY A 14 -13.85 0.81 1.61
C GLY A 14 -13.88 -0.32 0.60
N ILE A 15 -14.90 -0.30 -0.25
CA ILE A 15 -15.09 -1.29 -1.31
C ILE A 15 -14.41 -0.82 -2.59
N TRP A 16 -13.64 -1.74 -3.17
CA TRP A 16 -12.95 -1.59 -4.43
C TRP A 16 -13.51 -2.61 -5.42
N ARG A 17 -13.43 -2.29 -6.71
CA ARG A 17 -13.85 -3.19 -7.79
C ARG A 17 -12.71 -3.39 -8.79
N MET A 18 -12.58 -4.61 -9.28
CA MET A 18 -11.70 -4.96 -10.38
C MET A 18 -12.53 -5.22 -11.64
N ASP A 19 -12.13 -4.64 -12.77
CA ASP A 19 -12.73 -4.93 -14.08
C ASP A 19 -12.14 -6.20 -14.72
N SER A 20 -12.63 -6.57 -15.91
CA SER A 20 -12.17 -7.76 -16.65
C SER A 20 -10.70 -7.68 -17.06
N ASP A 21 -10.16 -6.48 -17.19
CA ASP A 21 -8.78 -6.24 -17.61
C ASP A 21 -7.83 -6.20 -16.40
N GLY A 22 -8.37 -6.34 -15.18
CA GLY A 22 -7.61 -6.35 -13.94
C GLY A 22 -7.37 -4.97 -13.33
N ASN A 23 -8.01 -3.91 -13.84
CA ASN A 23 -7.87 -2.57 -13.28
C ASN A 23 -8.70 -2.45 -12.00
N VAL A 24 -8.05 -1.99 -10.94
CA VAL A 24 -8.67 -1.81 -9.62
C VAL A 24 -9.06 -0.34 -9.44
N LYS A 25 -10.32 -0.09 -9.10
CA LYS A 25 -10.87 1.25 -8.87
C LYS A 25 -11.67 1.30 -7.59
N TYR A 26 -11.61 2.44 -6.92
CA TYR A 26 -12.45 2.70 -5.75
C TYR A 26 -13.92 2.71 -6.18
N ASN A 27 -14.77 2.07 -5.40
CA ASN A 27 -16.20 2.01 -5.65
C ASN A 27 -16.96 2.90 -4.66
N ARG A 28 -16.91 2.57 -3.37
CA ARG A 28 -17.66 3.27 -2.33
C ARG A 28 -17.08 3.06 -0.95
N PHE A 29 -17.40 3.97 -0.04
CA PHE A 29 -17.09 3.80 1.37
C PHE A 29 -18.02 2.76 1.97
N ASP A 30 -17.46 1.88 2.79
CA ASP A 30 -18.21 0.93 3.60
C ASP A 30 -17.37 0.63 4.84
N TYR A 31 -18.03 0.23 5.91
CA TYR A 31 -17.39 -0.21 7.16
C TYR A 31 -17.67 -1.69 7.43
N HIS A 32 -18.55 -2.32 6.65
CA HIS A 32 -18.88 -3.73 6.78
C HIS A 32 -18.06 -4.58 5.81
N ARG A 33 -17.09 -5.34 6.36
CA ARG A 33 -16.31 -6.35 5.63
C ARG A 33 -17.13 -7.39 4.85
N ARG A 34 -18.43 -7.56 5.16
CA ARG A 34 -19.35 -8.50 4.50
C ARG A 34 -20.00 -7.94 3.24
N ALA A 35 -19.82 -6.66 2.93
CA ALA A 35 -20.42 -6.01 1.77
C ALA A 35 -19.80 -6.43 0.43
N VAL A 36 -18.73 -7.24 0.45
CA VAL A 36 -18.16 -7.83 -0.76
C VAL A 36 -19.14 -8.86 -1.32
N SER A 37 -19.76 -8.51 -2.45
CA SER A 37 -20.86 -9.30 -3.05
C SER A 37 -20.36 -10.44 -3.94
N ASN A 38 -19.19 -10.28 -4.57
CA ASN A 38 -18.63 -11.24 -5.53
C ASN A 38 -17.09 -11.15 -5.57
N GLU A 39 -16.44 -11.96 -6.42
CA GLU A 39 -14.97 -12.03 -6.52
C GLU A 39 -14.32 -10.84 -7.25
N GLN A 40 -15.13 -9.98 -7.89
CA GLN A 40 -14.69 -8.74 -8.54
C GLN A 40 -14.73 -7.55 -7.56
N GLU A 41 -15.23 -7.74 -6.34
CA GLU A 41 -15.16 -6.74 -5.28
C GLU A 41 -14.15 -7.17 -4.20
N ALA A 42 -13.60 -6.17 -3.53
CA ALA A 42 -12.72 -6.32 -2.38
C ALA A 42 -13.04 -5.26 -1.34
N PHE A 43 -12.84 -5.60 -0.07
CA PHE A 43 -12.79 -4.59 0.99
C PHE A 43 -11.34 -4.33 1.37
N PHE A 44 -10.94 -3.07 1.33
CA PHE A 44 -9.61 -2.64 1.78
C PHE A 44 -9.76 -1.82 3.07
N LEU A 45 -8.98 -2.19 4.08
CA LEU A 45 -8.82 -1.40 5.30
C LEU A 45 -7.40 -0.83 5.32
N ARG A 46 -7.29 0.49 5.13
CA ARG A 46 -6.03 1.20 5.22
C ARG A 46 -5.48 1.18 6.65
N ILE A 47 -4.19 0.88 6.79
CA ILE A 47 -3.41 1.03 8.02
C ILE A 47 -2.46 2.22 7.88
N THR A 48 -1.61 2.22 6.87
CA THR A 48 -0.70 3.34 6.55
C THR A 48 -1.40 4.40 5.70
N GLY A 49 -1.48 5.62 6.22
CA GLY A 49 -2.03 6.83 5.58
C GLY A 49 -0.97 7.77 5.03
N ALA A 50 -1.41 8.93 4.54
CA ALA A 50 -0.50 10.02 4.23
C ALA A 50 0.19 10.52 5.51
N ASP A 51 1.44 10.96 5.37
CA ASP A 51 2.35 11.38 6.43
C ASP A 51 2.86 10.27 7.37
N ASP A 52 2.43 9.02 7.17
CA ASP A 52 2.99 7.87 7.86
C ASP A 52 4.32 7.40 7.22
N TYR A 53 5.15 6.78 8.04
CA TYR A 53 6.37 6.11 7.58
C TYR A 53 6.05 4.77 6.94
N ARG A 54 6.69 4.47 5.81
CA ARG A 54 6.69 3.16 5.17
C ARG A 54 8.12 2.63 5.11
N TYR A 55 8.26 1.36 5.49
CA TYR A 55 9.51 0.62 5.56
C TYR A 55 9.23 -0.86 5.33
N GLU A 56 10.28 -1.65 5.12
CA GLU A 56 10.14 -3.10 4.93
C GLU A 56 9.52 -3.77 6.17
N GLY A 57 8.43 -4.52 5.97
CA GLY A 57 7.68 -5.16 7.04
C GLY A 57 6.57 -4.31 7.66
N ALA A 58 6.39 -3.05 7.25
CA ALA A 58 5.23 -2.25 7.65
C ALA A 58 3.96 -2.69 6.90
N ASP A 59 2.85 -2.87 7.64
CA ASP A 59 1.55 -3.21 7.06
C ASP A 59 0.89 -1.98 6.41
N LEU A 60 0.78 -1.96 5.08
CA LEU A 60 0.07 -0.90 4.36
C LEU A 60 -1.45 -0.91 4.64
N GLY A 61 -2.03 -2.11 4.72
CA GLY A 61 -3.44 -2.32 4.95
C GLY A 61 -3.87 -3.77 4.77
N ILE A 62 -5.14 -4.05 5.06
CA ILE A 62 -5.72 -5.38 4.99
C ILE A 62 -6.65 -5.45 3.78
N LEU A 63 -6.43 -6.42 2.90
CA LEU A 63 -7.28 -6.69 1.75
C LEU A 63 -8.12 -7.96 1.98
N ILE A 64 -9.44 -7.79 1.97
CA ILE A 64 -10.42 -8.88 2.16
C ILE A 64 -11.08 -9.17 0.81
N LEU A 65 -10.89 -10.41 0.33
CA LEU A 65 -11.40 -10.91 -0.94
C LEU A 65 -12.39 -12.05 -0.71
N ARG A 66 -13.26 -12.30 -1.70
CA ARG A 66 -13.99 -13.57 -1.79
C ARG A 66 -13.21 -14.59 -2.61
N GLY A 67 -13.38 -15.86 -2.24
CA GLY A 67 -12.76 -17.00 -2.92
C GLY A 67 -11.33 -17.25 -2.48
N ARG A 68 -10.73 -18.31 -3.05
CA ARG A 68 -9.37 -18.75 -2.71
C ARG A 68 -8.35 -17.81 -3.38
N SER A 69 -7.36 -17.33 -2.63
CA SER A 69 -6.29 -16.43 -3.16
C SER A 69 -5.01 -17.15 -3.59
N MET A 70 -4.88 -18.44 -3.27
CA MET A 70 -3.70 -19.26 -3.55
C MET A 70 -4.06 -20.56 -4.28
N THR A 71 -3.13 -21.15 -5.00
CA THR A 71 -3.25 -22.50 -5.56
C THR A 71 -2.99 -23.56 -4.47
N ASN A 72 -3.06 -24.85 -4.82
CA ASN A 72 -2.74 -25.93 -3.88
C ASN A 72 -1.24 -26.01 -3.57
N GLU A 73 -0.41 -25.41 -4.41
CA GLU A 73 1.04 -25.29 -4.28
C GLU A 73 1.44 -24.05 -3.46
N PHE A 74 0.50 -23.41 -2.77
CA PHE A 74 0.71 -22.24 -1.91
C PHE A 74 1.23 -20.98 -2.65
N VAL A 75 1.04 -20.91 -3.96
CA VAL A 75 1.37 -19.73 -4.77
C VAL A 75 0.13 -18.86 -4.93
N LEU A 76 0.26 -17.54 -4.84
CA LEU A 76 -0.85 -16.63 -5.15
C LEU A 76 -1.42 -16.92 -6.54
N ASN A 77 -2.73 -16.77 -6.72
CA ASN A 77 -3.31 -16.83 -8.05
C ASN A 77 -3.23 -15.46 -8.76
N GLN A 78 -3.57 -15.44 -10.05
CA GLN A 78 -3.46 -14.22 -10.85
C GLN A 78 -4.39 -13.11 -10.36
N ARG A 79 -5.60 -13.46 -9.90
CA ARG A 79 -6.56 -12.50 -9.36
C ARG A 79 -6.01 -11.79 -8.12
N ALA A 80 -5.45 -12.56 -7.18
CA ALA A 80 -4.84 -12.00 -5.97
C ALA A 80 -3.66 -11.07 -6.30
N ARG A 81 -2.81 -11.45 -7.27
CA ARG A 81 -1.73 -10.58 -7.76
C ARG A 81 -2.24 -9.27 -8.36
N ASN A 82 -3.27 -9.33 -9.20
CA ASN A 82 -3.88 -8.14 -9.80
C ASN A 82 -4.43 -7.21 -8.72
N TRP A 83 -5.05 -7.77 -7.68
CA TRP A 83 -5.59 -7.02 -6.55
C TRP A 83 -4.49 -6.33 -5.75
N ILE A 84 -3.42 -7.04 -5.42
CA ILE A 84 -2.26 -6.47 -4.72
C ILE A 84 -1.68 -5.32 -5.54
N LYS A 85 -1.34 -5.56 -6.81
CA LYS A 85 -0.78 -4.54 -7.71
C LYS A 85 -1.71 -3.32 -7.83
N GLY A 86 -3.01 -3.57 -7.99
CA GLY A 86 -4.00 -2.53 -8.20
C GLY A 86 -4.25 -1.67 -6.97
N ILE A 87 -4.17 -2.22 -5.75
CA ILE A 87 -4.27 -1.41 -4.52
C ILE A 87 -2.95 -0.67 -4.26
N THR A 88 -1.81 -1.36 -4.40
CA THR A 88 -0.51 -0.75 -4.10
C THR A 88 -0.14 0.38 -5.05
N SER A 89 -0.69 0.42 -6.28
CA SER A 89 -0.48 1.53 -7.21
C SER A 89 -1.04 2.87 -6.74
N TYR A 90 -1.94 2.88 -5.75
CA TYR A 90 -2.47 4.11 -5.15
C TYR A 90 -1.60 4.65 -4.01
N TYR A 91 -0.54 3.93 -3.62
CA TYR A 91 0.43 4.46 -2.67
C TYR A 91 1.51 5.26 -3.39
N GLN A 92 1.75 6.48 -2.92
CA GLN A 92 2.89 7.31 -3.32
C GLN A 92 3.68 7.69 -2.08
N ALA A 93 4.99 7.85 -2.22
CA ALA A 93 5.86 8.21 -1.09
C ALA A 93 7.02 9.09 -1.55
N LYS A 94 7.54 9.87 -0.62
CA LYS A 94 8.74 10.70 -0.78
C LYS A 94 9.86 10.17 0.11
N PRO A 95 11.11 10.10 -0.40
CA PRO A 95 12.26 9.75 0.42
C PRO A 95 12.39 10.70 1.61
N ILE A 96 12.84 10.17 2.75
CA ILE A 96 13.25 11.02 3.86
C ILE A 96 14.61 11.62 3.50
N PRO A 97 14.82 12.94 3.68
CA PRO A 97 16.14 13.53 3.52
C PRO A 97 17.10 12.84 4.49
N THR A 98 18.07 12.11 3.97
CA THR A 98 19.18 11.60 4.78
C THR A 98 19.81 12.81 5.47
N ALA A 99 19.91 12.77 6.81
CA ALA A 99 20.54 13.85 7.55
C ALA A 99 21.91 14.14 6.91
N THR A 100 22.09 15.36 6.40
CA THR A 100 23.43 15.81 6.00
C THR A 100 24.32 15.63 7.21
N PRO A 101 25.47 14.93 7.09
CA PRO A 101 26.36 14.74 8.22
C PRO A 101 26.67 16.12 8.81
N VAL A 102 26.38 16.28 10.11
CA VAL A 102 26.72 17.49 10.83
C VAL A 102 28.22 17.67 10.67
N PRO A 103 28.71 18.83 10.18
CA PRO A 103 30.15 19.06 10.07
C PRO A 103 30.79 18.80 11.43
N GLU A 104 31.85 18.01 11.46
CA GLU A 104 32.62 17.76 12.67
C GLU A 104 33.04 19.09 13.29
N ALA A 105 32.92 19.23 14.61
CA ALA A 105 33.27 20.46 15.31
C ALA A 105 34.75 20.82 15.02
N GLY A 106 34.97 21.83 14.17
CA GLY A 106 36.29 22.24 13.69
C GLY A 106 36.43 22.35 12.16
N ALA A 107 35.42 21.94 11.37
CA ALA A 107 35.48 21.95 9.90
C ALA A 107 35.23 23.32 9.22
N PHE A 108 35.17 24.43 9.96
CA PHE A 108 35.01 25.76 9.38
C PHE A 108 36.37 26.44 9.22
N LYS A 109 36.86 26.59 7.99
CA LYS A 109 37.88 27.59 7.66
C LYS A 109 37.18 28.92 7.37
N ILE A 110 37.40 29.90 8.24
CA ILE A 110 37.09 31.30 7.95
C ILE A 110 38.19 31.81 7.01
N LEU A 111 37.81 32.30 5.82
CA LEU A 111 38.67 33.02 4.89
C LEU A 111 38.55 34.53 5.13
#